data_AF-A0A1R1LQB4-F1
#
_entry.id   AF-A0A1R1LQB4-F1
#
_cell.length_a   1.000
_cell.length_b   1.000
_cell.length_c   1.000
_cell.angle_alpha   90.00
_cell.angle_beta   90.00
_cell.angle_gamma   90.00
#
_symmetry.space_group_name_H-M   'P 1'
#
loop_
_entity.id
_entity.type
_entity.pdbx_description
1 polymer ?
#
loop_
_entity_poly.entity_id
_entity_poly.type
_entity_poly.pdbx_seq_one_letter_code
_entity_poly.pdbx_strand_id
1 'polypeptide(L)'
;MATDYDAPRKTDDETNEDSIEELKSRRTDNQSAVVDEDEAEAAEGFELPGADLSGEELLIRVLPAQADEFTCGSCFLVRHRSQISRQKDGMFICKECDA
;
A
#
# COMPACT_ATOMS: atom_id res chain seq x y z
N MET A 1 10.02 17.11 18.01
CA MET A 1 9.78 18.56 17.83
C MET A 1 9.09 18.70 16.49
N ALA A 2 7.85 19.18 16.48
CA ALA A 2 7.05 19.29 15.26
C ALA A 2 7.37 20.63 14.58
N THR A 3 8.01 20.57 13.42
CA THR A 3 8.18 21.71 12.53
C THR A 3 6.82 22.10 11.98
N ASP A 4 6.39 23.32 12.30
CA ASP A 4 5.11 23.89 11.88
C ASP A 4 5.25 24.43 10.44
N TYR A 5 4.51 23.82 9.51
CA TYR A 5 4.56 24.08 8.07
C TYR A 5 3.45 25.02 7.59
N ASP A 6 2.80 25.76 8.50
CA ASP A 6 1.68 26.67 8.17
C ASP A 6 2.12 28.15 8.06
N ALA A 7 3.36 28.38 7.62
CA ALA A 7 3.86 29.73 7.37
C ALA A 7 3.34 30.26 6.02
N PRO A 8 2.63 31.40 5.98
CA PRO A 8 2.11 31.97 4.75
C PRO A 8 3.25 32.29 3.77
N ARG A 9 3.16 31.73 2.56
CA ARG A 9 4.15 31.93 1.49
C ARG A 9 4.29 33.42 1.19
N LYS A 10 5.48 33.98 1.42
CA LYS A 10 5.85 35.28 0.87
C LYS A 10 5.85 35.16 -0.65
N THR A 11 5.29 36.16 -1.33
CA THR A 11 5.35 36.30 -2.79
C THR A 11 6.80 36.52 -3.21
N ASP A 12 7.43 35.45 -3.67
CA ASP A 12 8.85 35.35 -4.07
C ASP A 12 9.12 35.95 -5.48
N ASP A 13 8.23 36.81 -5.97
CA ASP A 13 8.19 37.20 -7.39
C ASP A 13 9.44 38.00 -7.82
N GLU A 14 10.01 38.82 -6.93
CA GLU A 14 11.18 39.66 -7.24
C GLU A 14 12.54 38.97 -6.98
N THR A 15 12.58 37.84 -6.26
CA THR A 15 13.84 37.08 -6.02
C THR A 15 14.03 35.96 -7.06
N ASN A 16 12.95 35.62 -7.76
CA ASN A 16 12.94 34.60 -8.80
C ASN A 16 13.73 35.04 -10.02
N GLU A 17 13.55 36.28 -10.50
CA GLU A 17 14.01 36.78 -11.80
C GLU A 17 15.54 36.75 -11.98
N ASP A 18 16.31 37.21 -10.98
CA ASP A 18 17.78 37.15 -10.98
C ASP A 18 18.30 35.69 -10.87
N SER A 19 17.54 34.81 -10.21
CA SER A 19 17.90 33.40 -10.07
C SER A 19 17.72 32.64 -11.39
N ILE A 20 16.73 33.00 -12.22
CA ILE A 20 16.42 32.25 -13.47
C ILE A 20 17.53 32.41 -14.51
N GLU A 21 18.14 33.59 -14.63
CA GLU A 21 19.23 33.83 -15.58
C GLU A 21 20.52 33.10 -15.16
N GLU A 22 20.83 33.07 -13.86
CA GLU A 22 21.96 32.29 -13.33
C GLU A 22 21.71 30.77 -13.48
N LEU A 23 20.47 30.32 -13.30
CA LEU A 23 20.08 28.93 -13.56
C LEU A 23 20.18 28.56 -15.05
N LYS A 24 19.89 29.50 -15.95
CA LYS A 24 19.91 29.28 -17.41
C LYS A 24 21.33 29.13 -17.96
N SER A 25 22.28 29.89 -17.42
CA SER A 25 23.71 29.75 -17.73
C SER A 25 24.25 28.41 -17.23
N ARG A 26 24.01 28.06 -15.96
CA ARG A 26 24.40 26.75 -15.40
C ARG A 26 23.76 25.55 -16.12
N ARG A 27 22.54 25.68 -16.64
CA ARG A 27 21.85 24.61 -17.40
C ARG A 27 22.54 24.27 -18.71
N THR A 28 23.28 25.21 -19.30
CA THR A 28 24.00 24.99 -20.56
C THR A 28 25.30 24.21 -20.31
N ASP A 29 25.98 24.45 -19.18
CA ASP A 29 27.25 23.77 -18.84
C ASP A 29 27.08 22.37 -18.22
N ASN A 30 25.91 22.07 -17.63
CA ASN A 30 25.66 20.80 -16.91
C ASN A 30 24.76 19.80 -17.68
N GLN A 31 24.64 19.92 -19.01
CA GLN A 31 24.04 18.85 -19.81
C GLN A 31 25.00 17.65 -19.86
N SER A 32 25.03 16.89 -18.76
CA SER A 32 25.65 15.56 -18.71
C SER A 32 24.99 14.70 -19.79
N ALA A 33 25.74 14.40 -20.86
CA ALA A 33 25.32 13.52 -21.95
C ALA A 33 25.29 12.03 -21.53
N VAL A 34 25.11 11.74 -20.24
CA VAL A 34 25.24 10.41 -19.62
C VAL A 34 23.97 10.07 -18.84
N VAL A 35 22.80 10.43 -19.37
CA VAL A 35 21.51 9.99 -18.83
C VAL A 35 20.61 9.62 -20.00
N ASP A 36 21.05 8.62 -20.76
CA ASP A 36 20.24 7.91 -21.75
C ASP A 36 20.07 6.46 -21.28
N GLU A 37 19.73 6.32 -19.99
CA GLU A 37 19.29 5.05 -19.42
C GLU A 37 17.78 5.11 -19.38
N ASP A 38 17.11 4.23 -20.13
CA ASP A 38 15.66 4.09 -20.10
C ASP A 38 15.23 3.83 -18.65
N GLU A 39 14.49 4.78 -18.05
CA GLU A 39 14.03 4.72 -16.66
C GLU A 39 13.24 3.43 -16.38
N ALA A 40 12.54 2.92 -17.39
CA ALA A 40 11.86 1.64 -17.34
C ALA A 40 12.84 0.46 -17.20
N GLU A 41 13.94 0.45 -17.93
CA GLU A 41 14.95 -0.62 -17.87
C GLU A 41 15.75 -0.57 -16.55
N ALA A 42 16.01 0.64 -16.04
CA ALA A 42 16.59 0.83 -14.70
C ALA A 42 15.63 0.37 -13.57
N ALA A 43 14.32 0.54 -13.75
CA ALA A 43 13.31 0.11 -12.78
C ALA A 43 13.05 -1.41 -12.83
N GLU A 44 13.10 -2.02 -14.02
CA GLU A 44 12.85 -3.46 -14.21
C GLU A 44 13.98 -4.34 -13.63
N GLY A 45 15.24 -3.86 -13.64
CA GLY A 45 16.38 -4.57 -13.05
C GLY A 45 16.54 -4.39 -11.52
N PHE A 46 15.73 -3.51 -10.90
CA PHE A 46 15.86 -3.22 -9.47
C PHE A 46 14.99 -4.16 -8.63
N GLU A 47 15.58 -5.28 -8.20
CA GLU A 47 14.94 -6.20 -7.27
C GLU A 47 14.87 -5.60 -5.86
N LEU A 48 13.65 -5.33 -5.38
CA LEU A 48 13.44 -4.85 -4.02
C LEU A 48 13.83 -5.93 -3.01
N PRO A 49 14.50 -5.58 -1.89
CA PRO A 49 14.77 -6.54 -0.83
C PRO A 49 13.46 -7.11 -0.29
N GLY A 50 13.27 -8.42 -0.43
CA GLY A 50 12.04 -9.14 -0.05
C GLY A 50 11.03 -9.37 -1.19
N ALA A 51 11.37 -9.07 -2.45
CA ALA A 51 10.53 -9.38 -3.60
C ALA A 51 10.55 -10.88 -3.98
N ASP A 52 11.67 -11.56 -3.74
CA ASP A 52 11.78 -13.00 -4.00
C ASP A 52 11.38 -13.82 -2.76
N LEU A 53 10.13 -14.28 -2.77
CA LEU A 53 9.59 -15.22 -1.78
C LEU A 53 9.71 -16.69 -2.23
N SER A 54 10.41 -16.98 -3.34
CA SER A 54 10.50 -18.34 -3.89
C SER A 54 11.26 -19.32 -3.00
N GLY A 55 12.13 -18.82 -2.11
CA GLY A 55 12.88 -19.60 -1.12
C GLY A 55 12.26 -19.65 0.28
N GLU A 56 11.12 -18.98 0.51
CA GLU A 56 10.50 -18.89 1.82
C GLU A 56 9.34 -19.89 1.97
N GLU A 57 9.53 -20.90 2.83
CA GLU A 57 8.47 -21.83 3.21
C GLU A 57 7.55 -21.20 4.27
N LEU A 58 6.38 -20.71 3.84
CA LEU A 58 5.34 -20.24 4.76
C LEU A 58 4.77 -21.40 5.57
N LEU A 59 5.25 -21.55 6.82
CA LEU A 59 4.75 -22.53 7.79
C LEU A 59 3.38 -22.07 8.32
N ILE A 60 2.31 -22.40 7.60
CA ILE A 60 0.94 -22.08 8.00
C ILE A 60 0.38 -23.22 8.86
N ARG A 61 0.00 -22.91 10.09
CA ARG A 61 -0.72 -23.85 10.96
C ARG A 61 -2.22 -23.79 10.66
N VAL A 62 -2.76 -24.88 10.11
CA VAL A 62 -4.21 -25.05 9.94
C VAL A 62 -4.81 -25.56 11.26
N LEU A 63 -5.74 -24.80 11.83
CA LEU A 63 -6.55 -25.25 12.96
C LEU A 63 -7.89 -25.77 12.43
N PRO A 64 -8.32 -26.98 12.81
CA PRO A 64 -9.65 -27.47 12.46
C PRO A 64 -10.73 -26.65 13.19
N ALA A 65 -11.93 -26.58 12.60
CA ALA A 65 -13.07 -25.93 13.22
C ALA A 65 -13.37 -26.56 14.59
N GLN A 66 -13.53 -25.74 15.63
CA GLN A 66 -13.91 -26.24 16.95
C GLN A 66 -15.39 -26.68 16.95
N ALA A 67 -15.75 -27.59 17.86
CA ALA A 67 -17.09 -28.20 17.90
C ALA A 67 -18.22 -27.18 18.17
N ASP A 68 -17.86 -26.03 18.72
CA ASP A 68 -18.70 -24.91 19.09
C ASP A 68 -18.62 -23.74 18.09
N GLU A 69 -17.91 -23.88 16.97
CA GLU A 69 -17.75 -22.85 15.93
C GLU A 69 -18.49 -23.21 14.62
N PHE A 70 -18.83 -22.18 13.84
CA PHE A 70 -19.31 -22.33 12.46
C PHE A 70 -18.93 -21.11 11.61
N THR A 71 -18.82 -21.30 10.30
CA THR A 71 -18.64 -20.20 9.33
C THR A 71 -20.00 -19.74 8.80
N CYS A 72 -20.30 -18.46 8.93
CA CYS A 72 -21.56 -17.89 8.41
C CYS A 72 -21.54 -17.87 6.87
N GLY A 73 -22.59 -18.37 6.22
CA GLY A 73 -22.72 -18.36 4.76
C GLY A 73 -22.97 -16.98 4.13
N SER A 74 -23.25 -15.94 4.94
CA SER A 74 -23.48 -14.58 4.45
C SER A 74 -22.28 -13.65 4.64
N CYS A 75 -21.65 -13.66 5.82
CA CYS A 75 -20.50 -12.78 6.11
C CYS A 75 -19.15 -13.51 6.14
N PHE A 76 -19.13 -14.84 5.99
CA PHE A 76 -17.93 -15.69 5.97
C PHE A 76 -17.06 -15.63 7.24
N LEU A 77 -17.55 -15.03 8.32
CA LEU A 77 -16.87 -15.00 9.60
C LEU A 77 -17.14 -16.28 10.40
N VAL A 78 -16.13 -16.72 11.16
CA VAL A 78 -16.26 -17.77 12.17
C VAL A 78 -16.97 -17.20 13.39
N ARG A 79 -18.04 -17.85 13.83
CA ARG A 79 -18.85 -17.48 14.99
C ARG A 79 -19.10 -18.70 15.86
N HIS A 80 -19.39 -18.46 17.13
CA HIS A 80 -19.82 -19.53 18.04
C HIS A 80 -21.25 -20.00 17.68
N ARG A 81 -21.54 -21.29 17.78
CA ARG A 81 -22.82 -21.95 17.43
C ARG A 81 -24.05 -21.33 18.11
N SER A 82 -23.88 -20.71 19.28
CA SER A 82 -24.95 -19.94 19.95
C SER A 82 -25.45 -18.73 19.13
N GLN A 83 -24.70 -18.32 18.10
CA GLN A 83 -25.04 -17.23 17.19
C GLN A 83 -25.68 -17.71 15.89
N ILE A 84 -25.95 -19.01 15.72
CA ILE A 84 -26.73 -19.51 14.57
C ILE A 84 -28.15 -18.93 14.67
N SER A 85 -28.62 -18.35 13.57
CA SER A 85 -30.01 -17.88 13.42
C SER A 85 -30.84 -18.90 12.66
N ARG A 86 -30.38 -19.26 11.45
CA ARG A 86 -31.03 -20.26 10.59
C ARG A 86 -30.04 -21.05 9.75
N GLN A 87 -30.52 -22.16 9.20
CA GLN A 87 -29.81 -22.94 8.19
C GLN A 87 -30.57 -22.83 6.86
N LYS A 88 -29.87 -22.49 5.78
CA LYS A 88 -30.41 -22.42 4.42
C LYS A 88 -29.47 -23.17 3.48
N ASP A 89 -30.01 -24.12 2.71
CA ASP A 89 -29.25 -24.88 1.71
C ASP A 89 -27.97 -25.53 2.27
N GLY A 90 -28.02 -26.00 3.53
CA GLY A 90 -26.87 -26.60 4.23
C GLY A 90 -25.88 -25.60 4.84
N MET A 91 -26.03 -24.30 4.61
CA MET A 91 -25.20 -23.24 5.20
C MET A 91 -25.85 -22.63 6.45
N PHE A 92 -25.04 -22.36 7.47
CA PHE A 92 -25.48 -21.67 8.68
C PHE A 92 -25.37 -20.15 8.51
N ILE A 93 -26.37 -19.39 8.94
CA ILE A 93 -26.39 -17.93 8.93
C ILE A 93 -26.37 -17.40 10.36
N CYS A 94 -25.50 -16.43 10.66
CA CYS A 94 -25.43 -15.82 11.99
C CYS A 94 -26.58 -14.83 12.24
N LYS A 95 -26.89 -14.58 13.52
CA LYS A 95 -27.91 -13.62 13.96
C LYS A 95 -27.75 -12.21 13.40
N GLU A 96 -26.53 -11.76 13.14
CA GLU A 96 -26.26 -10.44 12.57
C GLU A 96 -26.64 -10.34 11.09
N CYS A 97 -26.52 -11.44 10.33
CA CYS A 97 -26.87 -11.46 8.90
C CYS A 97 -28.34 -11.80 8.66
N ASP A 98 -29.07 -12.20 9.70
CA ASP A 98 -30.49 -12.56 9.63
C ASP A 98 -31.41 -11.48 10.22
N ALA A 99 -30.83 -10.34 10.62
CA ALA A 99 -31.52 -9.15 11.10
C ALA A 99 -32.12 -8.32 9.95
#